data_AF-A0AAJ0M0N7-F1
#
_entry.id   AF-A0AAJ0M0N7-F1
#
_cell.length_a   1.000
_cell.length_b   1.000
_cell.length_c   1.000
_cell.angle_alpha   90.00
_cell.angle_beta   90.00
_cell.angle_gamma   90.00
#
_symmetry.space_group_name_H-M   'P 1'
#
loop_
_entity.id
_entity.type
_entity.pdbx_description
1 polymer ?
#
loop_
_entity_poly.entity_id
_entity_poly.type
_entity_poly.pdbx_seq_one_letter_code
_entity_poly.pdbx_strand_id
1 'polypeptide(L)'
;MKLIAALPHVSLAVAAVLEPRHCAGNNCNRAVTGTRPGLLPLASRSADCSSFLLTTVTPAATTVTVTVDEEDLPSPTAAKRGAVLQGRQVTVVPSAIPDYAANCANAAEYISACSCFGVTGSVTTAPTPTVTVTTTVDYCEDI
;
A
#
# COMPACT_ATOMS: atom_id res chain seq x y z
N MET A 1 11.39 32.99 -34.54
CA MET A 1 12.16 31.73 -34.45
C MET A 1 11.57 30.91 -33.31
N LYS A 2 10.87 29.81 -33.60
CA LYS A 2 10.13 29.01 -32.61
C LYS A 2 10.98 27.79 -32.29
N LEU A 3 11.53 27.74 -31.07
CA LEU A 3 12.36 26.61 -30.61
C LEU A 3 11.42 25.46 -30.20
N ILE A 4 11.40 24.40 -31.01
CA ILE A 4 10.72 23.15 -30.66
C ILE A 4 11.73 22.29 -29.91
N ALA A 5 11.57 22.21 -28.59
CA ALA A 5 12.34 21.28 -27.75
C ALA A 5 11.75 19.87 -27.93
N ALA A 6 12.46 19.02 -28.67
CA ALA A 6 12.13 17.61 -28.77
C ALA A 6 12.64 16.88 -27.52
N LEU A 7 11.73 16.47 -26.63
CA LEU A 7 12.02 15.60 -25.50
C LEU A 7 12.19 14.15 -26.03
N PRO A 8 13.34 13.49 -25.84
CA PRO A 8 13.48 12.09 -26.22
C PRO A 8 12.70 11.21 -25.22
N HIS A 9 11.55 10.70 -25.65
CA HIS A 9 10.86 9.61 -24.93
C HIS A 9 11.67 8.32 -25.09
N VAL A 10 12.57 8.06 -24.14
CA VAL A 10 13.22 6.75 -24.02
C VAL A 10 12.16 5.76 -23.53
N SER A 11 11.57 5.01 -24.45
CA SER A 11 10.73 3.86 -24.12
C SER A 11 11.63 2.68 -23.77
N LEU A 12 11.82 2.41 -22.47
CA LEU A 12 12.36 1.14 -22.01
C LEU A 12 11.28 0.07 -22.19
N ALA A 13 11.32 -0.65 -23.30
CA ALA A 13 10.57 -1.90 -23.44
C ALA A 13 11.30 -2.98 -22.63
N VAL A 14 10.85 -3.24 -21.40
CA VAL A 14 11.27 -4.43 -20.67
C VAL A 14 10.57 -5.61 -21.33
N ALA A 15 11.25 -6.30 -22.25
CA ALA A 15 10.79 -7.56 -22.76
C ALA A 15 10.82 -8.57 -21.61
N ALA A 16 9.66 -8.82 -20.99
CA ALA A 16 9.50 -9.96 -20.11
C ALA A 16 9.61 -11.21 -20.98
N VAL A 17 10.78 -11.85 -20.96
CA VAL A 17 10.94 -13.17 -21.58
C VAL A 17 10.04 -14.12 -20.79
N LEU A 18 8.90 -14.49 -21.37
CA LEU A 18 8.13 -15.64 -20.92
C LEU A 18 8.89 -16.89 -21.39
N GLU A 19 9.97 -17.25 -20.70
CA GLU A 19 10.43 -18.64 -20.75
C GLU A 19 9.25 -19.55 -20.37
N PRO A 20 9.08 -20.72 -21.02
CA PRO A 20 8.09 -21.70 -20.59
C PRO A 20 8.42 -22.13 -19.16
N ARG A 21 7.66 -21.60 -18.20
CA ARG A 21 7.82 -21.92 -16.78
C ARG A 21 7.02 -23.18 -16.50
N HIS A 22 7.70 -24.22 -16.00
CA HIS A 22 7.02 -25.42 -15.52
C HIS A 22 6.39 -25.12 -14.16
N CYS A 23 5.19 -24.53 -14.19
CA CYS A 23 4.33 -24.44 -13.02
C CYS A 23 3.80 -25.82 -12.64
N ALA A 24 3.46 -26.02 -11.37
CA ALA A 24 2.72 -27.21 -10.96
C ALA A 24 1.41 -27.30 -11.77
N GLY A 25 1.06 -28.49 -12.26
CA GLY A 25 -0.10 -28.70 -13.14
C GLY A 25 -1.48 -28.60 -12.46
N ASN A 26 -1.62 -27.81 -11.40
CA ASN A 26 -2.84 -27.68 -10.61
C ASN A 26 -3.83 -26.65 -11.19
N ASN A 27 -5.07 -26.63 -10.66
CA ASN A 27 -6.11 -25.75 -11.16
C ASN A 27 -5.86 -24.27 -10.84
N CYS A 28 -5.16 -23.97 -9.74
CA CYS A 28 -4.75 -22.61 -9.39
C CYS A 28 -3.79 -22.03 -10.45
N ASN A 29 -2.72 -22.74 -10.78
CA ASN A 29 -1.78 -22.32 -11.83
C ASN A 29 -2.47 -22.22 -13.19
N ARG A 30 -3.37 -23.15 -13.52
CA ARG A 30 -4.15 -23.06 -14.77
C ARG A 30 -5.02 -21.80 -14.83
N ALA A 31 -5.62 -21.39 -13.71
CA ALA A 31 -6.39 -20.14 -13.65
C ALA A 31 -5.51 -18.90 -13.81
N VAL A 32 -4.32 -18.89 -13.19
CA VAL A 32 -3.43 -17.71 -13.18
C VAL A 32 -2.59 -17.60 -14.47
N THR A 33 -2.00 -18.69 -14.94
CA THR A 33 -1.02 -18.70 -16.06
C THR A 33 -1.54 -19.36 -17.33
N GLY A 34 -2.67 -20.06 -17.28
CA GLY A 34 -3.19 -20.83 -18.42
C GLY A 34 -3.53 -19.95 -19.63
N THR A 35 -3.37 -20.51 -20.83
CA THR A 35 -3.56 -19.83 -22.13
C THR A 35 -4.83 -20.28 -22.86
N ARG A 36 -5.72 -21.05 -22.20
CA ARG A 36 -6.95 -21.55 -22.82
C ARG A 36 -7.94 -20.40 -23.10
N PRO A 37 -8.72 -20.47 -24.19
CA PRO A 37 -9.82 -19.52 -24.43
C PRO A 37 -10.84 -19.48 -23.28
N GLY A 38 -11.41 -18.30 -23.04
CA GLY A 38 -12.41 -18.08 -21.98
C GLY A 38 -11.83 -17.66 -20.63
N LEU A 39 -10.50 -17.60 -20.49
CA LEU A 39 -9.86 -16.98 -19.32
C LEU A 39 -9.72 -15.47 -19.51
N LEU A 40 -9.63 -14.76 -18.39
CA LEU A 40 -9.26 -13.35 -18.36
C LEU A 40 -7.90 -13.15 -19.07
N PRO A 41 -7.67 -12.01 -19.77
CA PRO A 41 -6.39 -11.76 -20.42
C PRO A 41 -5.21 -11.95 -19.47
N LEU A 42 -4.09 -12.47 -20.00
CA LEU A 42 -2.85 -12.66 -19.22
C LEU A 42 -2.40 -11.35 -18.56
N ALA A 43 -2.52 -10.22 -19.26
CA ALA A 43 -2.17 -8.90 -18.73
C ALA A 43 -2.99 -8.51 -17.49
N SER A 44 -4.29 -8.81 -17.48
CA SER A 44 -5.16 -8.56 -16.32
C SER A 44 -4.76 -9.43 -15.15
N ARG A 45 -4.56 -10.74 -15.38
CA ARG A 45 -4.13 -11.67 -14.33
C ARG A 45 -2.75 -11.35 -13.78
N SER A 46 -1.83 -10.85 -14.63
CA SER A 46 -0.53 -10.39 -14.16
C SER A 46 -0.65 -9.11 -13.31
N ALA A 47 -1.57 -8.20 -13.68
CA ALA A 47 -1.85 -7.02 -12.89
C ALA A 47 -2.47 -7.38 -11.53
N ASP A 48 -3.43 -8.31 -11.51
CA ASP A 48 -4.02 -8.82 -10.27
C ASP A 48 -2.97 -9.48 -9.37
N CYS A 49 -2.03 -10.23 -9.96
CA CYS A 49 -0.86 -10.75 -9.24
C CYS A 49 0.01 -9.62 -8.66
N SER A 50 0.29 -8.57 -9.43
CA SER A 50 1.09 -7.43 -8.94
C SER A 50 0.39 -6.71 -7.79
N SER A 51 -0.93 -6.51 -7.89
CA SER A 51 -1.74 -5.90 -6.84
C SER A 51 -1.81 -6.77 -5.59
N PHE A 52 -1.98 -8.09 -5.73
CA PHE A 52 -2.02 -9.01 -4.59
C PHE A 52 -0.68 -9.10 -3.87
N LEU A 53 0.43 -9.02 -4.62
CA LEU A 53 1.79 -9.07 -4.06
C LEU A 53 2.31 -7.71 -3.59
N LEU A 54 1.49 -6.65 -3.62
CA LEU A 54 1.85 -5.33 -3.12
C LEU A 54 1.59 -5.24 -1.61
N THR A 55 2.67 -5.19 -0.82
CA THR A 55 2.59 -4.96 0.62
C THR A 55 2.60 -3.45 0.90
N THR A 56 1.65 -2.98 1.70
CA THR A 56 1.59 -1.56 2.10
C THR A 56 2.00 -1.39 3.56
N VAL A 57 3.01 -0.57 3.82
CA VAL A 57 3.50 -0.24 5.15
C VAL A 57 3.04 1.17 5.51
N THR A 58 2.27 1.32 6.59
CA THR A 58 1.88 2.62 7.15
C THR A 58 2.75 2.93 8.36
N PRO A 59 3.62 3.95 8.32
CA PRO A 59 4.51 4.31 9.42
C PRO A 59 3.76 4.68 10.72
N ALA A 60 4.49 4.65 11.83
CA ALA A 60 3.99 5.13 13.12
C ALA A 60 3.67 6.64 13.05
N ALA A 61 2.68 7.08 13.83
CA ALA A 61 2.24 8.48 13.81
C ALA A 61 3.26 9.44 14.43
N THR A 62 3.45 10.61 13.82
CA THR A 62 4.23 11.71 14.40
C THR A 62 3.34 12.55 15.31
N THR A 63 3.81 12.87 16.51
CA THR A 63 3.11 13.76 17.45
C THR A 63 3.58 15.21 17.27
N VAL A 64 2.63 16.13 17.14
CA VAL A 64 2.87 17.58 17.08
C VAL A 64 2.21 18.23 18.28
N THR A 65 3.00 18.82 19.16
CA THR A 65 2.49 19.58 20.31
C THR A 65 2.30 21.04 19.93
N VAL A 66 1.10 21.57 20.16
CA VAL A 66 0.75 22.98 19.96
C VAL A 66 0.50 23.59 21.33
N THR A 67 1.34 24.55 21.72
CA THR A 67 1.14 25.37 22.91
C THR A 67 0.19 26.52 22.58
N VAL A 68 -0.85 26.70 23.38
CA VAL A 68 -1.79 27.83 23.27
C VAL A 68 -1.77 28.60 24.59
N ASP A 69 -1.59 29.92 24.49
CA ASP A 69 -1.65 30.85 25.61
C ASP A 69 -3.12 31.14 25.99
N GLU A 70 -3.40 31.32 27.28
CA GLU A 70 -4.77 31.48 27.78
C GLU A 70 -5.51 32.70 27.22
N GLU A 71 -4.79 33.74 26.79
CA GLU A 71 -5.39 34.97 26.26
C GLU A 71 -6.11 34.76 24.91
N ASP A 72 -5.82 33.67 24.19
CA ASP A 72 -6.44 33.32 22.90
C ASP A 72 -7.57 32.27 23.02
N LEU A 73 -8.00 31.91 24.24
CA LEU A 73 -9.03 30.88 24.47
C LEU A 73 -10.37 31.46 24.99
N PRO A 74 -11.52 31.13 24.38
CA PRO A 74 -12.82 31.42 24.97
C PRO A 74 -13.11 30.41 26.11
N SER A 75 -12.94 30.84 27.36
CA SER A 75 -13.37 30.17 28.61
C SER A 75 -12.73 28.78 28.90
N PRO A 76 -12.25 28.51 30.13
CA PRO A 76 -11.57 27.26 30.45
C PRO A 76 -12.58 26.09 30.43
N THR A 77 -12.57 25.32 29.35
CA THR A 77 -13.31 24.06 29.28
C THR A 77 -12.38 22.97 29.77
N ALA A 78 -12.82 22.16 30.75
CA ALA A 78 -12.00 21.09 31.34
C ALA A 78 -11.36 20.20 30.26
N ALA A 79 -10.04 20.30 30.11
CA ALA A 79 -9.29 19.50 29.15
C ALA A 79 -9.39 18.02 29.54
N LYS A 80 -10.09 17.22 28.75
CA LYS A 80 -9.98 15.76 28.83
C LYS A 80 -8.54 15.40 28.47
N ARG A 81 -7.82 14.74 29.38
CA ARG A 81 -6.53 14.10 29.07
C ARG A 81 -6.74 13.15 27.89
N GLY A 82 -6.38 13.60 26.69
CA GLY A 82 -6.22 12.75 25.54
C GLY A 82 -5.03 11.86 25.80
N ALA A 83 -5.25 10.59 26.11
CA ALA A 83 -4.16 9.62 26.15
C ALA A 83 -3.46 9.65 24.79
N VAL A 84 -2.17 9.97 24.78
CA VAL A 84 -1.34 9.87 23.57
C VAL A 84 -1.24 8.39 23.25
N LEU A 85 -2.12 7.89 22.38
CA LEU A 85 -1.97 6.57 21.81
C LEU A 85 -0.88 6.70 20.75
N GLN A 86 0.36 6.31 21.06
CA GLN A 86 1.37 6.10 20.02
C GLN A 86 0.83 5.10 18.99
N GLY A 87 0.48 5.60 17.80
CA GLY A 87 0.04 4.76 16.69
C GLY A 87 1.19 3.85 16.26
N ARG A 88 1.03 2.54 16.40
CA ARG A 88 2.01 1.55 15.92
C ARG A 88 1.99 1.52 14.39
N GLN A 89 3.14 1.25 13.77
CA GLN A 89 3.23 0.92 12.35
C GLN A 89 2.31 -0.26 12.02
N VAL A 90 1.59 -0.15 10.90
CA VAL A 90 0.70 -1.20 10.38
C VAL A 90 1.19 -1.66 9.03
N THR A 91 1.27 -2.98 8.83
CA THR A 91 1.58 -3.58 7.52
C THR A 91 0.35 -4.30 7.01
N VAL A 92 -0.09 -3.96 5.80
CA VAL A 92 -1.23 -4.58 5.12
C VAL A 92 -0.70 -5.43 3.97
N VAL A 93 -1.06 -6.71 3.99
CA VAL A 93 -0.81 -7.66 2.89
C VAL A 93 -2.16 -8.10 2.34
N PRO A 94 -2.42 -7.94 1.02
CA PRO A 94 -3.65 -8.41 0.40
C PRO A 94 -3.85 -9.91 0.61
N SER A 95 -5.10 -10.31 0.87
CA SER A 95 -5.47 -11.73 1.10
C SER A 95 -6.69 -12.18 0.30
N ALA A 96 -7.41 -11.26 -0.35
CA ALA A 96 -8.58 -11.56 -1.15
C ALA A 96 -8.18 -12.14 -2.51
N ILE A 97 -8.47 -13.42 -2.72
CA ILE A 97 -8.22 -14.10 -3.99
C ILE A 97 -9.30 -13.68 -5.00
N PRO A 98 -8.93 -13.28 -6.23
CA PRO A 98 -9.90 -12.96 -7.27
C PRO A 98 -10.81 -14.15 -7.62
N ASP A 99 -12.06 -13.90 -7.99
CA ASP A 99 -13.04 -14.96 -8.29
C ASP A 99 -12.58 -15.93 -9.38
N TYR A 100 -11.88 -15.44 -10.42
CA TYR A 100 -11.35 -16.30 -11.49
C TYR A 100 -10.31 -17.31 -10.98
N ALA A 101 -9.70 -17.03 -9.84
CA ALA A 101 -8.69 -17.84 -9.17
C ALA A 101 -9.24 -18.58 -7.94
N ALA A 102 -10.56 -18.75 -7.83
CA ALA A 102 -11.20 -19.48 -6.73
C ALA A 102 -10.72 -20.95 -6.57
N ASN A 103 -10.02 -21.48 -7.57
CA ASN A 103 -9.35 -22.79 -7.50
C ASN A 103 -8.09 -22.79 -6.62
N CYS A 104 -7.59 -21.63 -6.22
CA CYS A 104 -6.49 -21.50 -5.26
C CYS A 104 -7.06 -21.63 -3.84
N ALA A 105 -6.56 -22.59 -3.07
CA ALA A 105 -7.09 -22.90 -1.74
C ALA A 105 -6.86 -21.78 -0.72
N ASN A 106 -5.81 -20.99 -0.89
CA ASN A 106 -5.46 -19.88 0.00
C ASN A 106 -4.50 -18.89 -0.67
N ALA A 107 -4.23 -17.78 0.03
CA ALA A 107 -3.33 -16.74 -0.41
C ALA A 107 -1.92 -17.27 -0.79
N ALA A 108 -1.38 -18.24 -0.04
CA ALA A 108 -0.05 -18.77 -0.33
C ALA A 108 0.00 -19.53 -1.66
N GLU A 109 -1.05 -20.27 -2.00
CA GLU A 109 -1.16 -20.94 -3.31
C GLU A 109 -1.28 -19.92 -4.45
N TYR A 110 -2.06 -18.86 -4.25
CA TYR A 110 -2.17 -17.77 -5.22
C TYR A 110 -0.83 -17.04 -5.42
N ILE A 111 -0.10 -16.75 -4.34
CA ILE A 111 1.26 -16.19 -4.37
C ILE A 111 2.21 -17.11 -5.14
N SER A 112 2.16 -18.42 -4.92
CA SER A 112 2.97 -19.39 -5.64
C SER A 112 2.67 -19.37 -7.14
N ALA A 113 1.39 -19.29 -7.52
CA ALA A 113 0.97 -19.17 -8.90
C ALA A 113 1.44 -17.87 -9.56
N CYS A 114 1.36 -16.74 -8.84
CA CYS A 114 1.88 -15.45 -9.31
C CYS A 114 3.40 -15.45 -9.48
N SER A 115 4.13 -16.07 -8.55
CA SER A 115 5.58 -16.28 -8.67
C SER A 115 5.91 -17.15 -9.88
N CYS A 116 5.13 -18.21 -10.12
CA CYS A 116 5.28 -19.02 -11.32
C CYS A 116 4.91 -18.27 -12.61
N PHE A 117 3.99 -17.30 -12.53
CA PHE A 117 3.71 -16.39 -13.64
C PHE A 117 4.89 -15.42 -13.89
N GLY A 118 5.77 -15.25 -12.91
CA GLY A 118 6.91 -14.36 -12.96
C GLY A 118 6.66 -12.97 -12.45
N VAL A 119 5.57 -12.78 -11.71
CA VAL A 119 5.32 -11.54 -10.99
C VAL A 119 6.01 -11.59 -9.65
N THR A 120 6.82 -10.59 -9.35
CA THR A 120 7.49 -10.42 -8.06
C THR A 120 6.70 -9.46 -7.18
N GLY A 121 6.76 -9.70 -5.86
CA GLY A 121 6.15 -8.80 -4.90
C GLY A 121 6.90 -7.48 -4.77
N SER A 122 6.17 -6.48 -4.28
CA SER A 122 6.71 -5.14 -4.04
C SER A 122 6.17 -4.60 -2.72
N VAL A 123 6.88 -3.61 -2.17
CA VAL A 123 6.51 -2.95 -0.92
C VAL A 123 6.34 -1.47 -1.21
N THR A 124 5.26 -0.89 -0.72
CA THR A 124 5.01 0.56 -0.75
C THR A 124 4.82 1.09 0.65
N THR A 125 5.21 2.34 0.86
CA THR A 125 5.06 3.03 2.14
C THR A 125 3.98 4.10 1.99
N ALA A 126 2.93 4.01 2.81
CA ALA A 126 1.88 5.01 2.90
C ALA A 126 2.39 6.27 3.66
N PRO A 127 1.71 7.42 3.52
CA PRO A 127 2.08 8.63 4.26
C PRO A 127 2.10 8.42 5.77
N THR A 128 3.04 9.07 6.46
CA THR A 128 3.10 9.08 7.92
C THR A 128 1.92 9.88 8.50
N PRO A 129 1.09 9.29 9.38
CA PRO A 129 0.00 10.01 10.01
C PRO A 129 0.53 11.04 11.03
N THR A 130 -0.20 12.14 11.21
CA THR A 130 0.13 13.19 12.20
C THR A 130 -0.95 13.27 13.27
N VAL A 131 -0.53 13.31 14.53
CA VAL A 131 -1.39 13.48 15.71
C VAL A 131 -1.07 14.82 16.35
N THR A 132 -2.06 15.71 16.44
CA THR A 132 -1.90 17.02 17.09
C THR A 132 -2.35 16.94 18.54
N VAL A 133 -1.50 17.42 19.45
CA VAL A 133 -1.75 17.53 20.89
C VAL A 133 -1.73 19.00 21.27
N THR A 134 -2.81 19.50 21.85
CA THR A 134 -2.87 20.88 22.35
C THR A 134 -2.52 20.91 23.82
N THR A 135 -1.58 21.77 24.20
CA THR A 135 -1.20 22.05 25.58
C THR A 135 -1.47 23.50 25.91
N THR A 136 -2.25 23.77 26.95
CA THR A 136 -2.49 25.12 27.47
C THR A 136 -1.45 25.43 28.53
N VAL A 137 -0.79 26.59 28.41
CA VAL A 137 0.14 27.08 29.44
C VAL A 137 -0.63 28.09 30.28
N ASP A 138 -0.99 27.68 31.50
CA ASP A 138 -1.50 28.58 32.53
C ASP A 138 -0.29 29.26 33.18
N TYR A 139 -0.11 30.55 32.86
CA TYR A 139 0.85 31.38 33.56
C TYR A 139 0.25 31.76 34.90
N CYS A 140 0.33 30.86 35.89
CA CYS A 140 0.17 31.27 37.28
C CYS A 140 1.31 32.24 37.59
N GLU A 141 1.05 33.55 37.51
CA GLU A 141 1.93 34.55 38.08
C GLU A 141 2.09 34.25 39.57
N ASP A 142 3.31 33.96 40.00
CA ASP A 142 3.70 33.89 41.41
C ASP A 142 3.38 35.24 42.09
N ILE A 143 2.26 35.31 42.83
CA ILE A 143 1.87 36.42 43.72
C ILE A 143 1.91 36.02 45.20
#